data_AF-A0A5J5A0Y5-F1
#
_entry.id   AF-A0A5J5A0Y5-F1
#
_cell.length_a   1.000
_cell.length_b   1.000
_cell.length_c   1.000
_cell.angle_alpha   90.00
_cell.angle_beta   90.00
_cell.angle_gamma   90.00
#
_symmetry.space_group_name_H-M   'P 1'
#
loop_
_entity.id
_entity.type
_entity.pdbx_description
1 polymer ?
#
loop_
_entity_poly.entity_id
_entity_poly.type
_entity_poly.pdbx_seq_one_letter_code
_entity_poly.pdbx_strand_id
1 'polypeptide(L)'
;MRSTASSRQYLDQIVILALYCCHVYLGIELTLAITAVPVRAILGLELEPQFNEPYLATSLQDFWGRRWNLMVTSILRPTVYYPLRRISTGILGRKWAPVPAILATFSVSGLMHEIIFFYLTRVGPTWEVTWFFVLHGICTAAEVVAKKALAGRWQLHWAVSGPLTVAFVAVTGVWLFLPQMIRNGVDLKAIGEYSILADFVSDSFYWLKDSI
;
A
#
# COMPACT_ATOMS: atom_id res chain seq x y z
N MET A 1 -0.26 -36.21 -18.90
CA MET A 1 -0.30 -36.12 -17.43
C MET A 1 0.66 -35.08 -16.80
N ARG A 2 1.77 -34.66 -17.44
CA ARG A 2 2.62 -33.56 -16.90
C ARG A 2 2.01 -32.15 -17.01
N SER A 3 1.17 -31.89 -18.00
CA SER A 3 0.55 -30.58 -18.22
C SER A 3 -0.48 -30.21 -17.14
N THR A 4 -1.31 -31.15 -16.68
CA THR A 4 -2.33 -30.90 -15.66
C THR A 4 -1.74 -30.65 -14.28
N ALA A 5 -0.62 -31.31 -13.94
CA ALA A 5 0.10 -31.08 -12.68
C ALA A 5 0.71 -29.68 -12.62
N SER A 6 1.27 -29.21 -13.73
CA SER A 6 1.82 -27.86 -13.84
C SER A 6 0.72 -26.79 -13.75
N SER A 7 -0.39 -26.93 -14.47
CA SER A 7 -1.53 -26.00 -14.37
C SER A 7 -2.13 -25.91 -12.97
N ARG A 8 -2.20 -27.03 -12.25
CA ARG A 8 -2.68 -27.07 -10.86
C ARG A 8 -1.74 -26.33 -9.91
N GLN A 9 -0.43 -26.52 -10.07
CA GLN A 9 0.58 -25.82 -9.26
C GLN A 9 0.56 -24.30 -9.47
N TYR A 10 0.30 -23.82 -10.70
CA TYR A 10 0.12 -22.39 -10.98
C TYR A 10 -1.16 -21.83 -10.34
N LEU A 11 -2.27 -22.57 -10.41
CA LEU A 11 -3.52 -22.19 -9.75
C LEU A 11 -3.34 -22.09 -8.23
N ASP A 12 -2.65 -23.06 -7.62
CA ASP A 12 -2.36 -23.06 -6.19
C ASP A 12 -1.52 -21.84 -5.80
N GLN A 13 -0.50 -21.49 -6.59
CA GLN A 13 0.32 -20.29 -6.35
C GLN A 13 -0.47 -18.98 -6.46
N ILE A 14 -1.35 -18.87 -7.46
CA ILE A 14 -2.20 -17.67 -7.62
C ILE A 14 -3.16 -17.52 -6.44
N VAL A 15 -3.77 -18.64 -6.00
CA VAL A 15 -4.67 -18.63 -4.84
C VAL A 15 -3.94 -18.26 -3.56
N ILE A 16 -2.74 -18.82 -3.34
CA ILE A 16 -1.91 -18.46 -2.18
C ILE A 16 -1.54 -16.98 -2.21
N LEU A 17 -1.13 -16.46 -3.37
CA LEU A 17 -0.82 -15.04 -3.56
C LEU A 17 -2.04 -14.16 -3.25
N ALA A 18 -3.21 -14.51 -3.78
CA ALA A 18 -4.45 -13.77 -3.54
C ALA A 18 -4.83 -13.76 -2.05
N LEU A 19 -4.78 -14.91 -1.38
CA LEU A 19 -5.03 -15.01 0.06
C LEU A 19 -4.04 -14.19 0.88
N TYR A 20 -2.76 -14.19 0.49
CA TYR A 20 -1.74 -13.40 1.17
C TYR A 20 -1.96 -11.90 1.00
N CYS A 21 -2.29 -11.44 -0.21
CA CYS A 21 -2.65 -10.04 -0.46
C CYS A 21 -3.90 -9.63 0.34
N CYS A 22 -4.92 -10.48 0.40
CA CYS A 22 -6.10 -10.24 1.23
C CYS A 22 -5.73 -10.13 2.71
N HIS A 23 -4.90 -11.04 3.22
CA HIS A 23 -4.47 -11.02 4.62
C HIS A 23 -3.74 -9.71 4.98
N VAL A 24 -2.79 -9.28 4.15
CA VAL A 24 -2.04 -8.02 4.37
C VAL A 24 -2.96 -6.81 4.28
N TYR A 25 -3.84 -6.76 3.28
CA TYR A 25 -4.79 -5.66 3.10
C TYR A 25 -5.73 -5.54 4.31
N LEU A 26 -6.38 -6.64 4.69
CA LEU A 26 -7.29 -6.68 5.84
C LEU A 26 -6.57 -6.39 7.16
N GLY A 27 -5.33 -6.88 7.33
CA GLY A 27 -4.53 -6.62 8.53
C GLY A 27 -4.19 -5.14 8.70
N ILE A 28 -3.79 -4.46 7.62
CA ILE A 28 -3.50 -3.02 7.65
C ILE A 28 -4.79 -2.22 7.87
N GLU A 29 -5.86 -2.55 7.15
CA GLU A 29 -7.17 -1.89 7.29
C GLU A 29 -7.71 -2.01 8.72
N LEU A 30 -7.71 -3.23 9.28
CA LEU A 30 -8.16 -3.49 10.65
C LEU A 30 -7.34 -2.72 11.68
N THR A 31 -6.00 -2.72 11.53
CA THR A 31 -5.12 -2.00 12.45
C THR A 31 -5.41 -0.51 12.44
N LEU A 32 -5.53 0.09 11.25
CA LEU A 32 -5.85 1.51 11.12
C LEU A 32 -7.25 1.84 11.65
N ALA A 33 -8.24 0.98 11.40
CA ALA A 33 -9.59 1.14 11.92
C ALA A 33 -9.63 1.09 13.46
N ILE A 34 -8.93 0.12 14.08
CA ILE A 34 -8.83 0.01 15.54
C ILE A 34 -8.16 1.25 16.13
N THR A 35 -7.09 1.77 15.50
CA THR A 35 -6.45 3.01 15.97
C THR A 35 -7.32 4.26 15.80
N ALA A 36 -8.28 4.25 14.87
CA ALA A 36 -9.17 5.38 14.65
C ALA A 36 -10.20 5.56 15.77
N VAL A 37 -10.62 4.46 16.41
CA VAL A 37 -11.59 4.48 17.52
C VAL A 37 -11.11 5.30 18.73
N PRO A 38 -9.92 5.07 19.32
CA PRO A 38 -9.44 5.87 20.43
C PRO A 38 -9.12 7.32 20.02
N VAL A 39 -8.64 7.55 18.80
CA VAL A 39 -8.43 8.92 18.29
C VAL A 39 -9.74 9.71 18.27
N ARG A 40 -10.82 9.09 17.77
CA ARG A 40 -12.16 9.70 17.79
C ARG A 40 -12.66 9.89 19.22
N ALA A 41 -12.45 8.92 20.11
CA ALA A 41 -12.91 9.00 21.50
C ALA A 41 -12.18 10.07 22.33
N ILE A 42 -10.88 10.26 22.11
CA ILE A 42 -10.03 11.17 22.90
C ILE A 42 -10.04 12.58 22.30
N LEU A 43 -9.89 12.70 20.97
CA LEU A 43 -9.72 13.98 20.29
C LEU A 43 -10.99 14.50 19.63
N GLY A 44 -12.05 13.69 19.55
CA GLY A 44 -13.30 14.06 18.86
C GLY A 44 -13.15 14.21 17.34
N LEU A 45 -12.01 13.79 16.77
CA LEU A 45 -11.71 13.91 15.36
C LEU A 45 -12.14 12.66 14.61
N GLU A 46 -12.89 12.83 13.52
CA GLU A 46 -13.20 11.74 12.59
C GLU A 46 -12.04 11.56 11.61
N LEU A 47 -11.46 10.36 11.63
CA LEU A 47 -10.42 9.97 10.67
C LEU A 47 -11.10 9.61 9.34
N GLU A 48 -10.63 10.25 8.27
CA GLU A 48 -11.03 9.93 6.90
C GLU A 48 -10.71 8.44 6.61
N PRO A 49 -11.58 7.72 5.86
CA PRO A 49 -11.31 6.36 5.44
C PRO A 49 -9.93 6.24 4.77
N GLN A 50 -9.11 5.31 5.24
CA GLN A 50 -7.73 5.16 4.77
C GLN A 50 -7.65 4.48 3.39
N PHE A 51 -8.63 3.65 3.05
CA PHE A 51 -8.73 2.96 1.77
C PHE A 51 -10.07 3.24 1.08
N ASN A 52 -10.04 3.32 -0.25
CA ASN A 52 -11.24 3.49 -1.08
C ASN A 52 -11.24 2.45 -2.21
N GLU A 53 -11.66 1.22 -1.86
CA GLU A 53 -11.79 0.09 -2.79
C GLU A 53 -10.58 -0.07 -3.73
N PRO A 54 -9.37 -0.29 -3.20
CA PRO A 54 -8.13 -0.29 -4.00
C PRO A 54 -8.08 -1.39 -5.06
N TYR A 55 -8.86 -2.47 -4.87
CA TYR A 55 -9.01 -3.56 -5.83
C TYR A 55 -9.79 -3.14 -7.11
N LEU A 56 -10.47 -2.00 -7.10
CA LEU A 56 -11.14 -1.43 -8.29
C LEU A 56 -10.25 -0.44 -9.05
N ALA A 57 -8.98 -0.29 -8.67
CA ALA A 57 -8.07 0.63 -9.34
C ALA A 57 -7.80 0.19 -10.78
N THR A 58 -8.07 1.06 -11.75
CA THR A 58 -7.82 0.80 -13.18
C THR A 58 -6.45 1.28 -13.66
N SER A 59 -5.65 1.88 -12.79
CA SER A 59 -4.32 2.39 -13.11
C SER A 59 -3.49 2.66 -11.85
N LEU A 60 -2.16 2.74 -11.96
CA LEU A 60 -1.29 2.99 -10.80
C LEU A 60 -1.53 4.38 -10.22
N GLN A 61 -1.79 5.37 -11.09
CA GLN A 61 -2.18 6.70 -10.64
C GLN A 61 -3.48 6.69 -9.83
N ASP A 62 -4.46 5.87 -10.22
CA ASP A 62 -5.74 5.75 -9.50
C ASP A 62 -5.55 5.01 -8.17
N PHE A 63 -4.79 3.91 -8.19
CA PHE A 63 -4.42 3.14 -7.00
C PHE A 63 -3.74 4.03 -5.96
N TRP A 64 -2.57 4.59 -6.28
CA TRP A 64 -1.78 5.37 -5.32
C TRP A 64 -2.35 6.75 -5.02
N GLY A 65 -3.09 7.35 -5.95
CA GLY A 65 -3.51 8.74 -5.83
C GLY A 65 -4.89 8.94 -5.20
N ARG A 66 -5.73 7.90 -5.17
CA ARG A 66 -7.16 8.02 -4.81
C ARG A 66 -7.75 6.84 -4.06
N ARG A 67 -7.06 5.71 -3.96
CA ARG A 67 -7.64 4.47 -3.40
C ARG A 67 -6.81 3.83 -2.30
N TRP A 68 -5.49 3.97 -2.37
CA TRP A 68 -4.55 3.41 -1.41
C TRP A 68 -4.05 4.47 -0.44
N ASN A 69 -4.21 4.22 0.87
CA ASN A 69 -3.69 5.03 1.97
C ASN A 69 -3.89 6.55 1.76
N LEU A 70 -5.15 6.97 1.79
CA LEU A 70 -5.57 8.34 1.56
C LEU A 70 -4.96 9.33 2.56
N MET A 71 -4.69 8.89 3.78
CA MET A 71 -4.00 9.67 4.80
C MET A 71 -2.56 10.02 4.38
N VAL A 72 -1.78 9.03 3.91
CA VAL A 72 -0.41 9.31 3.42
C VAL A 72 -0.47 10.22 2.19
N THR A 73 -1.44 9.99 1.30
CA THR A 73 -1.64 10.82 0.12
C THR A 73 -2.00 12.27 0.47
N SER A 74 -2.83 12.50 1.49
CA SER A 74 -3.22 13.84 1.94
C SER A 74 -2.08 14.60 2.60
N ILE A 75 -1.13 13.88 3.23
CA ILE A 75 0.09 14.47 3.82
C ILE A 75 1.13 14.77 2.74
N LEU A 76 1.48 13.80 1.90
CA LEU A 76 2.58 13.94 0.92
C LEU A 76 2.24 14.92 -0.22
N ARG A 77 0.96 15.06 -0.56
CA ARG A 77 0.53 15.93 -1.66
C ARG A 77 0.85 17.43 -1.42
N PRO A 78 0.48 18.05 -0.30
CA PRO A 78 0.85 19.43 0.01
C PRO A 78 2.31 19.57 0.46
N THR A 79 2.90 18.57 1.11
CA THR A 79 4.26 18.69 1.67
C THR A 79 5.38 18.45 0.66
N VAL A 80 5.18 17.52 -0.28
CA VAL A 80 6.22 17.11 -1.24
C VAL A 80 5.78 17.40 -2.66
N TYR A 81 4.63 16.87 -3.09
CA TYR A 81 4.23 16.89 -4.50
C TYR A 81 4.00 18.30 -5.05
N TYR A 82 3.18 19.12 -4.38
CA TYR A 82 2.88 20.48 -4.86
C TYR A 82 4.09 21.41 -4.89
N PRO A 83 4.93 21.51 -3.84
CA PRO A 83 6.15 22.30 -3.87
C PRO A 83 7.07 21.89 -5.01
N LEU A 84 7.36 20.59 -5.15
CA LEU A 84 8.24 20.08 -6.21
C LEU A 84 7.65 20.31 -7.59
N ARG A 85 6.35 20.06 -7.79
CA ARG A 85 5.69 20.34 -9.07
C ARG A 85 5.78 21.82 -9.44
N ARG A 86 5.64 22.73 -8.48
CA ARG A 86 5.75 24.18 -8.72
C ARG A 86 7.17 24.55 -9.16
N ILE A 87 8.18 24.07 -8.46
CA ILE A 87 9.60 24.27 -8.80
C ILE A 87 9.89 23.69 -10.20
N SER A 88 9.51 22.44 -10.43
CA SER A 88 9.73 21.76 -11.71
C SER A 88 8.95 22.39 -12.87
N THR A 89 7.85 23.09 -12.61
CA THR A 89 7.14 23.85 -13.65
C THR A 89 7.97 25.02 -14.17
N GLY A 90 8.73 25.69 -13.30
CA GLY A 90 9.64 26.77 -13.70
C GLY A 90 10.83 26.29 -14.51
N ILE A 91 11.31 25.06 -14.26
CA ILE A 91 12.54 24.52 -14.86
C ILE A 91 12.26 23.69 -16.13
N LEU A 92 11.29 22.77 -16.07
CA LEU A 92 11.03 21.75 -17.09
C LEU A 92 9.72 22.01 -17.88
N GLY A 93 9.00 23.07 -17.52
CA GLY A 93 7.70 23.40 -18.09
C GLY A 93 6.55 22.51 -17.58
N ARG A 94 5.31 22.96 -17.82
CA ARG A 94 4.08 22.32 -17.31
C ARG A 94 3.90 20.85 -17.75
N LYS A 95 4.45 20.48 -18.91
CA LYS A 95 4.30 19.13 -19.47
C LYS A 95 5.04 18.09 -18.64
N TRP A 96 6.30 18.39 -18.29
CA TRP A 96 7.23 17.48 -17.61
C TRP A 96 7.30 17.68 -16.09
N ALA A 97 6.82 18.81 -15.58
CA ALA A 97 6.81 19.10 -14.14
C ALA A 97 6.26 17.99 -13.22
N PRO A 98 5.25 17.18 -13.61
CA PRO A 98 4.76 16.11 -12.74
C PRO A 98 5.77 14.96 -12.54
N VAL A 99 6.66 14.70 -13.51
CA VAL A 99 7.59 13.56 -13.45
C VAL A 99 8.51 13.62 -12.22
N PRO A 100 9.33 14.66 -12.03
CA PRO A 100 10.19 14.75 -10.85
C PRO A 100 9.39 14.86 -9.55
N ALA A 101 8.20 15.47 -9.57
CA ALA A 101 7.34 15.57 -8.39
C ALA A 101 6.80 14.20 -7.93
N ILE A 102 6.38 13.35 -8.89
CA ILE A 102 5.97 11.96 -8.62
C ILE A 102 7.16 11.18 -8.06
N LEU A 103 8.29 11.18 -8.76
CA LEU A 103 9.47 10.42 -8.34
C LEU A 103 9.92 10.81 -6.93
N ALA A 104 10.02 12.11 -6.64
CA ALA A 104 10.40 12.58 -5.31
C ALA A 104 9.38 12.20 -4.23
N THR A 105 8.07 12.26 -4.54
CA THR A 105 7.02 11.87 -3.59
C THR A 105 7.10 10.38 -3.25
N PHE A 106 7.32 9.52 -4.24
CA PHE A 106 7.52 8.10 -4.02
C PHE A 106 8.83 7.80 -3.28
N SER A 107 9.93 8.48 -3.60
CA SER A 107 11.19 8.32 -2.87
C SER A 107 11.06 8.71 -1.40
N VAL A 108 10.43 9.84 -1.09
CA VAL A 108 10.16 10.25 0.30
C VAL A 108 9.28 9.23 1.01
N SER A 109 8.25 8.72 0.34
CA SER A 109 7.41 7.65 0.89
C SER A 109 8.21 6.38 1.18
N GLY A 110 9.08 5.95 0.27
CA GLY A 110 9.94 4.78 0.44
C GLY A 110 10.90 4.91 1.62
N LEU A 111 11.56 6.07 1.75
CA LEU A 111 12.44 6.34 2.90
C LEU A 111 11.68 6.31 4.23
N MET A 112 10.47 6.86 4.28
CA MET A 112 9.64 6.80 5.48
C MET A 112 9.26 5.37 5.84
N HIS A 113 8.94 4.53 4.85
CA HIS A 113 8.66 3.11 5.10
C HIS A 113 9.90 2.35 5.56
N GLU A 114 11.08 2.67 5.04
CA GLU A 114 12.35 2.09 5.51
C GLU A 114 12.58 2.40 7.00
N ILE A 115 12.31 3.65 7.42
CA ILE A 115 12.40 4.06 8.83
C ILE A 115 11.38 3.29 9.68
N ILE A 116 10.13 3.20 9.24
CA ILE A 116 9.09 2.44 9.95
C ILE A 116 9.53 0.98 10.11
N PHE A 117 10.04 0.36 9.05
CA PHE A 117 10.50 -1.02 9.06
C PHE A 117 11.70 -1.22 9.96
N PHE A 118 12.63 -0.27 9.99
CA PHE A 118 13.75 -0.26 10.92
C PHE A 118 13.26 -0.25 12.38
N TYR A 119 12.24 0.55 12.72
CA TYR A 119 11.67 0.57 14.07
C TYR A 119 10.91 -0.72 14.42
N LEU A 120 10.19 -1.31 13.47
CA LEU A 120 9.43 -2.54 13.69
C LEU A 120 10.34 -3.78 13.80
N THR A 121 11.28 -3.92 12.88
CA THR A 121 12.16 -5.09 12.80
C THR A 121 13.39 -4.98 13.69
N ARG A 122 13.83 -3.76 14.03
CA ARG A 122 15.12 -3.45 14.68
C ARG A 122 16.35 -3.95 13.89
N VAL A 123 16.18 -4.24 12.61
CA VAL A 123 17.25 -4.66 11.68
C VAL A 123 17.58 -3.51 10.73
N GLY A 124 18.84 -3.40 10.33
CA GLY A 124 19.31 -2.35 9.42
C GLY A 124 18.52 -2.30 8.09
N PRO A 125 18.45 -1.11 7.47
CA PRO A 125 17.69 -0.90 6.24
C PRO A 125 18.23 -1.77 5.10
N THR A 126 17.34 -2.48 4.43
CA THR A 126 17.68 -3.37 3.31
C THR A 126 17.46 -2.69 1.97
N TRP A 127 16.74 -1.57 1.96
CA TRP A 127 16.37 -0.78 0.79
C TRP A 127 15.42 -1.49 -0.18
N GLU A 128 15.01 -2.74 0.09
CA GLU A 128 14.04 -3.49 -0.70
C GLU A 128 12.71 -2.71 -0.81
N VAL A 129 12.23 -2.18 0.31
CA VAL A 129 11.01 -1.38 0.41
C VAL A 129 11.15 -0.04 -0.30
N THR A 130 12.29 0.63 -0.13
CA THR A 130 12.56 1.88 -0.85
C THR A 130 12.51 1.66 -2.38
N TRP A 131 13.09 0.55 -2.87
CA TRP A 131 13.04 0.20 -4.29
C TRP A 131 11.64 -0.12 -4.79
N PHE A 132 10.78 -0.73 -3.97
CA PHE A 132 9.36 -0.92 -4.29
C PHE A 132 8.67 0.42 -4.60
N PHE A 133 8.87 1.44 -3.78
CA PHE A 133 8.28 2.75 -4.03
C PHE A 133 8.91 3.47 -5.22
N VAL A 134 10.23 3.40 -5.39
CA VAL A 134 10.90 4.01 -6.55
C VAL A 134 10.41 3.39 -7.86
N LEU A 135 10.30 2.06 -7.94
CA LEU A 135 9.76 1.35 -9.10
C LEU A 135 8.33 1.81 -9.40
N HIS A 136 7.46 1.86 -8.38
CA HIS A 136 6.10 2.36 -8.53
C HIS A 136 6.04 3.83 -8.96
N GLY A 137 6.95 4.67 -8.45
CA GLY A 137 7.07 6.07 -8.87
C GLY A 137 7.45 6.20 -10.34
N ILE A 138 8.40 5.41 -10.82
CA ILE A 138 8.80 5.36 -12.23
C ILE A 138 7.64 4.90 -13.10
N CYS A 139 6.98 3.79 -12.76
CA CYS A 139 5.83 3.27 -13.50
C CYS A 139 4.66 4.28 -13.53
N THR A 140 4.37 4.93 -12.41
CA THR A 140 3.31 5.96 -12.33
C THR A 140 3.66 7.19 -13.15
N ALA A 141 4.92 7.64 -13.11
CA ALA A 141 5.38 8.76 -13.93
C ALA A 141 5.32 8.43 -15.43
N ALA A 142 5.75 7.23 -15.81
CA ALA A 142 5.64 6.72 -17.18
C ALA A 142 4.18 6.65 -17.64
N GLU A 143 3.27 6.14 -16.80
CA GLU A 143 1.84 6.09 -17.07
C GLU A 143 1.27 7.50 -17.31
N VAL A 144 1.65 8.49 -16.49
CA VAL A 144 1.21 9.89 -16.64
C VAL A 144 1.73 10.50 -17.95
N VAL A 145 2.98 10.22 -18.32
CA VAL A 145 3.56 10.69 -19.59
C VAL A 145 2.89 10.01 -20.78
N ALA A 146 2.67 8.70 -20.72
CA ALA A 146 2.00 7.93 -21.77
C ALA A 146 0.56 8.40 -21.99
N LYS A 147 -0.23 8.57 -20.91
CA LYS A 147 -1.60 9.10 -20.99
C LYS A 147 -1.65 10.50 -21.63
N LYS A 148 -0.68 11.36 -21.31
CA LYS A 148 -0.55 12.69 -21.93
C LYS A 148 -0.12 12.62 -23.39
N ALA A 149 0.84 11.76 -23.74
CA ALA A 149 1.36 11.61 -25.11
C ALA A 149 0.31 11.04 -26.06
N LEU A 150 -0.51 10.11 -25.58
CA LEU A 150 -1.58 9.48 -26.34
C LEU A 150 -2.86 10.34 -26.40
N ALA A 151 -2.83 11.58 -25.89
CA ALA A 151 -3.96 12.52 -25.83
C ALA A 151 -5.26 11.90 -25.29
N GLY A 152 -5.15 10.89 -24.41
CA GLY A 152 -6.30 10.12 -23.93
C GLY A 152 -7.02 9.25 -24.97
N ARG A 153 -6.50 9.12 -26.21
CA ARG A 153 -7.11 8.35 -27.31
C ARG A 153 -7.01 6.84 -27.13
N TRP A 154 -5.98 6.37 -26.42
CA TRP A 154 -5.81 4.97 -26.08
C TRP A 154 -6.04 4.79 -24.59
N GLN A 155 -7.24 4.35 -24.22
CA GLN A 155 -7.53 3.88 -22.86
C GLN A 155 -7.74 2.37 -22.96
N LEU A 156 -6.93 1.60 -22.24
CA LEU A 156 -7.21 0.19 -22.04
C LEU A 156 -8.56 0.04 -21.36
N HIS A 157 -9.36 -0.93 -21.82
CA HIS A 157 -10.64 -1.22 -21.21
C HIS A 157 -10.44 -1.56 -19.72
N TRP A 158 -11.32 -1.04 -18.86
CA TRP A 158 -11.21 -1.15 -17.40
C TRP A 158 -11.10 -2.60 -16.92
N ALA A 159 -11.75 -3.53 -17.63
CA ALA A 159 -11.70 -4.96 -17.33
C ALA A 159 -10.32 -5.60 -17.56
N VAL A 160 -9.42 -4.95 -18.31
CA VAL A 160 -8.04 -5.39 -18.53
C VAL A 160 -7.08 -4.58 -17.66
N SER A 161 -7.25 -3.26 -17.62
CA SER A 161 -6.35 -2.39 -16.86
C SER A 161 -6.48 -2.54 -15.34
N GLY A 162 -7.68 -2.86 -14.85
CA GLY A 162 -7.95 -3.14 -13.43
C GLY A 162 -7.15 -4.34 -12.92
N PRO A 163 -7.42 -5.56 -13.43
CA PRO A 163 -6.68 -6.75 -13.02
C PRO A 163 -5.17 -6.62 -13.22
N LEU A 164 -4.74 -5.97 -14.31
CA LEU A 164 -3.31 -5.74 -14.56
C LEU A 164 -2.67 -4.84 -13.49
N THR A 165 -3.35 -3.76 -13.08
CA THR A 165 -2.87 -2.86 -12.04
C THR A 165 -2.79 -3.57 -10.70
N VAL A 166 -3.85 -4.29 -10.30
CA VAL A 166 -3.89 -5.02 -9.05
C VAL A 166 -2.84 -6.13 -9.03
N ALA A 167 -2.71 -6.90 -10.12
CA ALA A 167 -1.70 -7.94 -10.24
C ALA A 167 -0.28 -7.38 -10.16
N PHE A 168 -0.01 -6.25 -10.84
CA PHE A 168 1.29 -5.59 -10.77
C PHE A 168 1.65 -5.17 -9.34
N VAL A 169 0.72 -4.55 -8.62
CA VAL A 169 0.93 -4.13 -7.22
C VAL A 169 1.10 -5.35 -6.31
N ALA A 170 0.27 -6.39 -6.48
CA ALA A 170 0.34 -7.61 -5.68
C ALA A 170 1.70 -8.32 -5.85
N VAL A 171 2.12 -8.53 -7.09
CA VAL A 171 3.39 -9.22 -7.40
C VAL A 171 4.59 -8.42 -6.89
N THR A 172 4.63 -7.11 -7.15
CA THR A 172 5.73 -6.27 -6.67
C THR A 172 5.73 -6.14 -5.15
N GLY A 173 4.56 -6.16 -4.51
CA GLY A 173 4.42 -6.14 -3.06
C GLY A 173 4.99 -7.39 -2.40
N VAL A 174 4.63 -8.57 -2.91
CA VAL A 174 5.19 -9.84 -2.42
C VAL A 174 6.68 -9.96 -2.72
N TRP A 175 7.13 -9.36 -3.83
CA TRP A 175 8.54 -9.45 -4.22
C TRP A 175 9.48 -8.50 -3.47
N LEU A 176 9.07 -7.26 -3.21
CA LEU A 176 9.98 -6.22 -2.68
C LEU A 176 9.56 -5.64 -1.33
N PHE A 177 8.27 -5.66 -1.00
CA PHE A 177 7.77 -5.02 0.21
C PHE A 177 7.69 -6.00 1.39
N LEU A 178 7.20 -7.19 1.14
CA LEU A 178 6.90 -8.20 2.17
C LEU A 178 8.08 -9.07 2.63
N PRO A 179 9.11 -9.39 1.81
CA PRO A 179 10.18 -10.29 2.25
C PRO A 179 10.91 -9.81 3.50
N GLN A 180 11.10 -8.49 3.65
CA GLN A 180 11.73 -7.91 4.84
C GLN A 180 10.88 -8.11 6.11
N MET A 181 9.56 -8.13 6.00
CA MET A 181 8.66 -8.37 7.15
C MET A 181 8.67 -9.84 7.55
N ILE A 182 8.56 -10.74 6.56
CA ILE A 182 8.52 -12.19 6.77
C ILE A 182 9.88 -12.69 7.30
N ARG A 183 11.00 -12.24 6.70
CA ARG A 183 12.36 -12.66 7.10
C ARG A 183 12.68 -12.31 8.55
N ASN A 184 12.11 -11.21 9.05
CA ASN A 184 12.34 -10.72 10.41
C ASN A 184 11.22 -11.13 11.39
N GLY A 185 10.31 -12.02 10.98
CA GLY A 185 9.28 -12.58 11.86
C GLY A 185 8.25 -11.58 12.39
N VAL A 186 8.08 -10.44 11.70
CA VAL A 186 7.10 -9.42 12.14
C VAL A 186 5.68 -9.92 11.97
N ASP A 187 5.43 -10.77 10.98
CA ASP A 187 4.17 -11.48 10.77
C ASP A 187 3.81 -12.38 11.96
N LEU A 188 4.77 -13.20 12.43
CA LEU A 188 4.58 -14.07 13.59
C LEU A 188 4.38 -13.27 14.87
N LYS A 189 5.14 -12.19 15.04
CA LYS A 189 5.00 -11.29 16.20
C LYS A 189 3.63 -10.61 16.22
N ALA A 190 3.18 -10.11 15.08
CA ALA A 190 1.86 -9.47 14.96
C ALA A 190 0.73 -10.46 15.31
N ILE A 191 0.79 -11.70 14.79
CA ILE A 191 -0.19 -12.75 15.13
C ILE A 191 -0.22 -13.02 16.64
N GLY A 192 0.93 -13.09 17.30
CA GLY A 192 1.01 -13.27 18.76
C GLY A 192 0.44 -12.09 19.55
N GLU A 193 0.67 -10.85 19.09
CA GLU A 193 0.10 -9.65 19.73
C GLU A 193 -1.43 -9.60 19.56
N TYR A 194 -1.96 -9.97 18.39
CA TYR A 194 -3.41 -10.05 18.18
C TYR A 194 -4.06 -11.13 19.04
N SER A 195 -3.44 -12.29 19.22
CA SER A 195 -4.00 -13.33 20.10
C SER A 195 -4.05 -12.87 21.55
N ILE A 196 -3.01 -12.19 22.04
CA ILE A 196 -2.99 -11.65 23.41
C ILE A 196 -4.10 -10.60 23.61
N LEU A 197 -4.32 -9.72 22.63
CA LEU A 197 -5.42 -8.74 22.69
C LEU A 197 -6.79 -9.41 22.67
N ALA A 198 -6.97 -10.44 21.85
CA ALA A 198 -8.22 -11.20 21.78
C ALA A 198 -8.52 -11.93 23.09
N ASP A 199 -7.49 -12.52 23.70
CA ASP A 199 -7.59 -13.17 25.01
C ASP A 199 -7.94 -12.15 26.09
N PHE A 200 -7.26 -10.99 26.13
CA PHE A 200 -7.55 -9.91 27.08
C PHE A 200 -8.99 -9.38 26.97
N VAL A 201 -9.50 -9.20 25.75
CA VAL A 201 -10.88 -8.76 25.52
C VAL A 201 -11.88 -9.83 25.94
N SER A 202 -11.59 -11.09 25.63
CA SER A 202 -12.43 -12.23 26.04
C SER A 202 -12.49 -12.33 27.57
N ASP A 203 -11.35 -12.29 28.24
CA ASP A 203 -11.25 -12.34 29.70
C ASP A 203 -11.96 -11.16 30.38
N SER A 204 -11.81 -9.95 29.82
CA SER A 204 -12.53 -8.77 30.32
C SER A 204 -14.05 -8.91 30.18
N PHE A 205 -14.52 -9.53 29.09
CA PHE A 205 -15.95 -9.79 28.88
C PHE A 205 -16.50 -10.85 29.83
N TYR A 206 -15.75 -11.92 30.09
CA TYR A 206 -16.11 -12.93 31.09
C TYR A 206 -16.19 -12.32 32.49
N TRP A 207 -15.19 -11.53 32.90
CA TRP A 207 -15.21 -10.82 34.18
C TRP A 207 -16.40 -9.88 34.33
N LEU A 208 -16.75 -9.13 33.28
CA LEU A 208 -17.91 -8.24 33.29
C LEU A 208 -19.22 -9.01 33.45
N LYS A 209 -19.32 -10.19 32.83
CA LYS A 209 -20.49 -11.06 32.89
C LYS A 209 -20.66 -11.72 34.26
N ASP A 210 -19.56 -12.08 34.93
CA ASP A 210 -19.59 -12.66 36.28
C ASP A 210 -19.81 -11.61 37.38
N SER A 211 -19.60 -10.32 37.08
CA SER A 211 -19.79 -9.20 38.02
C SER A 211 -21.19 -8.55 37.99
N ILE A 212 -22.10 -9.05 37.13
CA ILE A 212 -23.50 -8.61 36.99
C ILE A 212 -24.42 -9.72 37.49
#